data_AF-A0A0P8WJQ2-F1
#
_entry.id   AF-A0A0P8WJQ2-F1
#
_cell.length_a   1.000
_cell.length_b   1.000
_cell.length_c   1.000
_cell.angle_alpha   90.00
_cell.angle_beta   90.00
_cell.angle_gamma   90.00
#
_symmetry.space_group_name_H-M   'P 1'
#
loop_
_entity.id
_entity.type
_entity.pdbx_description
1 polymer ?
#
loop_
_entity_poly.entity_id
_entity_poly.type
_entity_poly.pdbx_seq_one_letter_code
_entity_poly.pdbx_strand_id
1 'polypeptide(L)'
;MNNTVSLTFQNTCEVLQGSLKLSDVPLGKACKVRTINAQGLLRNRMLDIGIIPDTEIKAMRRNRTGDTTAFLIRGALMALRREESSLIDIELIQEN
;
A
#
# COMPACT_ATOMS: atom_id res chain seq x y z
N MET A 1 15.82 -26.05 -29.51
CA MET A 1 15.68 -24.60 -29.30
C MET A 1 14.61 -24.41 -28.26
N ASN A 2 15.07 -24.16 -27.05
CA ASN A 2 14.46 -24.61 -25.81
C ASN A 2 13.75 -23.44 -25.13
N ASN A 3 12.43 -23.60 -25.04
CA ASN A 3 11.48 -23.14 -24.04
C ASN A 3 11.87 -21.95 -23.17
N THR A 4 11.03 -20.91 -23.21
CA THR A 4 10.63 -20.21 -21.98
C THR A 4 9.12 -20.07 -21.95
N VAL A 5 8.55 -20.83 -21.03
CA VAL A 5 7.14 -20.96 -20.72
C VAL A 5 6.55 -19.60 -20.36
N SER A 6 5.41 -19.26 -20.96
CA SER A 6 4.50 -18.24 -20.45
C SER A 6 4.07 -18.63 -19.03
N LEU A 7 4.76 -18.09 -18.02
CA LEU A 7 4.36 -18.23 -16.62
C LEU A 7 3.24 -17.23 -16.33
N THR A 8 2.06 -17.70 -16.71
CA THR A 8 0.75 -17.49 -16.09
C THR A 8 0.87 -17.22 -14.58
N PHE A 9 0.08 -16.25 -14.11
CA PHE A 9 -0.45 -16.12 -12.75
C PHE A 9 -0.15 -17.33 -11.86
N GLN A 10 0.81 -17.20 -10.94
CA GLN A 10 0.85 -17.82 -9.61
C GLN A 10 2.26 -17.67 -9.03
N ASN A 11 2.31 -17.27 -7.75
CA ASN A 11 3.45 -17.36 -6.84
C ASN A 11 4.50 -16.24 -6.90
N THR A 12 4.31 -15.26 -6.02
CA THR A 12 5.42 -14.75 -5.20
C THR A 12 5.13 -15.10 -3.75
N CYS A 13 5.24 -16.39 -3.43
CA CYS A 13 5.61 -16.81 -2.08
C CYS A 13 7.14 -16.62 -1.98
N GLU A 14 7.57 -15.42 -1.65
CA GLU A 14 8.87 -15.23 -1.00
C GLU A 14 8.60 -15.19 0.50
N VAL A 15 8.97 -16.27 1.19
CA VAL A 15 9.11 -16.24 2.65
C VAL A 15 10.35 -15.40 2.95
N LEU A 16 10.12 -14.10 3.11
CA LEU A 16 10.99 -13.20 3.86
C LEU A 16 10.07 -12.50 4.85
N GLN A 17 10.57 -12.18 6.05
CA GLN A 17 9.90 -11.31 7.01
C GLN A 17 9.81 -9.88 6.44
N GLY A 18 9.04 -9.70 5.37
CA GLY A 18 8.95 -8.49 4.57
C GLY A 18 7.69 -7.74 4.93
N SER A 19 7.86 -6.56 5.51
CA SER A 19 6.75 -5.65 5.76
C SER A 19 6.06 -5.30 4.43
N LEU A 20 4.76 -5.56 4.32
CA LEU A 20 3.96 -5.12 3.17
C LEU A 20 3.88 -3.59 3.20
N LYS A 21 4.02 -2.96 2.03
CA LYS A 21 3.92 -1.50 1.90
C LYS A 21 2.54 -1.08 1.41
N LEU A 22 2.14 0.13 1.78
CA LEU A 22 0.87 0.71 1.30
C LEU A 22 0.84 0.84 -0.24
N SER A 23 2.00 1.04 -0.88
CA SER A 23 2.14 1.11 -2.33
C SER A 23 1.74 -0.16 -3.08
N ASP A 24 1.90 -1.32 -2.44
CA ASP A 24 1.72 -2.64 -3.07
C ASP A 24 0.36 -3.26 -2.76
N VAL A 25 -0.50 -2.52 -2.06
CA VAL A 25 -1.88 -2.95 -1.78
C VAL A 25 -2.65 -3.09 -3.09
N PRO A 26 -3.31 -4.25 -3.32
CA PRO A 26 -4.18 -4.45 -4.47
C PRO A 26 -5.38 -3.50 -4.43
N LEU A 27 -5.83 -3.04 -5.60
CA LEU A 27 -7.04 -2.22 -5.70
C LEU A 27 -8.25 -2.98 -5.16
N GLY A 28 -9.11 -2.26 -4.44
CA GLY A 28 -10.31 -2.79 -3.79
C GLY A 28 -10.06 -3.46 -2.44
N LYS A 29 -8.79 -3.65 -2.02
CA LYS A 29 -8.47 -4.25 -0.72
C LYS A 29 -8.29 -3.19 0.37
N ALA A 30 -8.69 -3.57 1.59
CA ALA A 30 -8.46 -2.83 2.81
C ALA A 30 -7.20 -3.34 3.51
N CYS A 31 -6.51 -2.43 4.20
CA CYS A 31 -5.31 -2.71 4.96
C CYS A 31 -5.27 -1.82 6.20
N LYS A 32 -4.47 -2.21 7.18
CA LYS A 32 -4.24 -1.47 8.41
C LYS A 32 -2.82 -0.94 8.43
N VAL A 33 -2.63 0.32 8.82
CA VAL A 33 -1.29 0.89 9.00
C VAL A 33 -0.62 0.27 10.21
N ARG A 34 0.57 -0.30 10.04
CA ARG A 34 1.38 -0.86 11.11
C ARG A 34 2.43 0.13 11.60
N THR A 35 3.20 0.71 10.69
CA THR A 35 4.33 1.59 11.04
C THR A 35 4.56 2.61 9.93
N ILE A 36 5.01 3.81 10.30
CA ILE A 36 5.30 4.90 9.38
C ILE A 36 6.80 5.16 9.44
N ASN A 37 7.51 4.84 8.36
CA ASN A 37 8.97 5.03 8.23
C ASN A 37 9.34 6.43 7.69
N ALA A 38 8.35 7.31 7.49
CA ALA A 38 8.61 8.69 7.13
C ALA A 38 9.27 9.46 8.30
N GLN A 39 10.09 10.45 7.98
CA GLN A 39 10.80 11.28 8.96
C GLN A 39 10.46 12.76 8.79
N GLY A 40 10.71 13.53 9.85
CA GLY A 40 10.55 14.98 9.86
C GLY A 40 9.15 15.45 9.45
N LEU A 41 9.11 16.43 8.54
CA LEU A 41 7.89 17.10 8.13
C LEU A 41 6.90 16.19 7.38
N LEU A 42 7.40 15.19 6.66
CA LEU A 42 6.53 14.22 5.95
C LEU A 42 5.74 13.37 6.94
N ARG A 43 6.38 12.91 8.01
CA ARG A 43 5.71 12.15 9.08
C ARG A 43 4.59 12.96 9.71
N ASN A 44 4.86 14.21 10.06
CA ASN A 44 3.85 15.08 10.69
C ASN A 44 2.66 15.29 9.75
N ARG A 45 2.91 15.57 8.46
CA ARG A 45 1.84 15.67 7.45
C ARG A 45 1.01 14.39 7.36
N MET A 46 1.64 13.22 7.34
CA MET A 46 0.94 11.94 7.34
C MET A 46 0.01 11.80 8.56
N LEU A 47 0.49 12.17 9.75
CA LEU A 47 -0.33 12.14 10.96
C LEU A 47 -1.49 13.14 10.89
N ASP A 48 -1.25 14.37 10.39
CA ASP A 48 -2.25 15.43 10.27
C ASP A 48 -3.39 15.04 9.32
N ILE A 49 -3.08 14.32 8.24
CA ILE A 49 -4.08 13.81 7.29
C ILE A 49 -4.75 12.52 7.77
N GLY A 50 -4.37 11.99 8.93
CA GLY A 50 -4.99 10.81 9.53
C GLY A 50 -4.37 9.48 9.12
N ILE A 51 -3.17 9.47 8.52
CA ILE A 51 -2.35 8.26 8.40
C ILE A 51 -1.63 8.07 9.73
N ILE A 52 -2.26 7.35 10.65
CA ILE A 52 -1.69 6.95 11.94
C ILE A 52 -1.63 5.42 12.02
N PRO A 53 -0.73 4.84 12.84
CA PRO A 53 -0.78 3.42 13.14
C PRO A 53 -2.18 2.99 13.60
N ASP A 54 -2.57 1.78 13.24
CA ASP A 54 -3.90 1.21 13.48
C ASP A 54 -5.03 1.80 12.60
N THR A 55 -4.72 2.67 11.64
CA THR A 55 -5.74 3.20 10.71
C THR A 55 -6.07 2.23 9.59
N GLU A 56 -7.36 2.02 9.34
CA GLU A 56 -7.84 1.32 8.15
C GLU A 56 -7.76 2.22 6.90
N ILE A 57 -7.14 1.67 5.86
CA ILE A 57 -6.95 2.32 4.57
C ILE A 57 -7.39 1.37 3.45
N LYS A 58 -8.23 1.85 2.53
CA LYS A 58 -8.70 1.06 1.36
C LYS A 58 -8.12 1.62 0.06
N ALA A 59 -7.49 0.78 -0.74
CA ALA A 59 -6.99 1.19 -2.06
C ALA A 59 -8.15 1.30 -3.05
N MET A 60 -8.48 2.51 -3.49
CA MET A 60 -9.67 2.75 -4.33
C MET A 60 -9.32 2.77 -5.82
N ARG A 61 -8.28 3.51 -6.19
CA ARG A 61 -7.95 3.72 -7.60
C ARG A 61 -6.46 4.00 -7.79
N ARG A 62 -5.87 3.51 -8.87
CA ARG A 62 -4.50 3.85 -9.28
C ARG A 62 -4.55 4.64 -10.59
N ASN A 63 -3.61 5.56 -10.77
CA ASN A 63 -3.46 6.26 -12.04
C ASN A 63 -2.90 5.32 -13.14
N ARG A 64 -2.95 5.75 -14.40
CA ARG A 64 -2.51 4.93 -15.55
C ARG A 64 -1.02 4.57 -15.50
N THR A 65 -0.18 5.45 -14.93
CA THR A 65 1.28 5.25 -14.85
C THR A 65 1.72 4.47 -13.61
N GLY A 66 0.86 4.30 -12.61
CA GLY A 66 1.16 3.56 -11.39
C GLY A 66 1.79 4.39 -10.26
N ASP A 67 2.12 5.66 -10.50
CA ASP A 67 2.86 6.50 -9.55
C ASP A 67 2.00 7.06 -8.41
N THR A 68 0.67 7.06 -8.56
CA THR A 68 -0.24 7.63 -7.56
C THR A 68 -1.44 6.71 -7.35
N THR A 69 -1.73 6.42 -6.09
CA THR A 69 -2.89 5.62 -5.70
C THR A 69 -3.77 6.45 -4.76
N ALA A 70 -5.06 6.46 -5.05
CA ALA A 70 -6.10 7.04 -4.23
C ALA A 70 -6.53 6.02 -3.16
N PHE A 71 -6.39 6.44 -1.91
CA PHE A 71 -6.66 5.66 -0.72
C PHE A 71 -7.82 6.29 0.06
N LEU A 72 -8.76 5.46 0.53
CA LEU A 72 -9.80 5.90 1.44
C LEU A 72 -9.27 5.78 2.87
N ILE A 73 -9.16 6.90 3.57
CA ILE A 73 -8.58 7.03 4.91
C ILE A 73 -9.60 7.76 5.77
N ARG A 74 -10.16 7.08 6.79
CA ARG A 74 -11.19 7.66 7.69
C ARG A 74 -12.35 8.34 6.96
N GLY A 75 -12.78 7.79 5.82
CA GLY A 75 -13.88 8.33 5.00
C GLY A 75 -13.48 9.46 4.04
N ALA A 76 -12.21 9.87 4.00
CA ALA A 76 -11.67 10.82 3.03
C ALA A 76 -10.84 10.12 1.96
N LEU A 77 -10.97 10.54 0.70
CA LEU A 77 -10.16 10.00 -0.41
C LEU A 77 -8.89 10.84 -0.58
N MET A 78 -7.73 10.22 -0.38
CA MET A 78 -6.42 10.86 -0.45
C MET A 78 -5.55 10.20 -1.52
N ALA A 79 -4.95 11.01 -2.39
CA ALA A 79 -4.00 10.54 -3.40
C ALA A 79 -2.59 10.59 -2.84
N LEU A 80 -1.97 9.42 -2.64
CA LEU A 80 -0.58 9.32 -2.19
C LEU A 80 0.29 8.87 -3.36
N ARG A 81 1.49 9.45 -3.44
CA ARG A 81 2.50 9.01 -4.41
C ARG A 81 3.11 7.69 -3.99
N ARG A 82 3.70 6.97 -4.94
CA ARG A 82 4.43 5.72 -4.68
C ARG A 82 5.56 5.95 -3.68
N GLU A 83 6.30 7.06 -3.80
CA GLU A 83 7.39 7.43 -2.87
C GLU A 83 6.92 7.59 -1.41
N GLU A 84 5.73 8.17 -1.19
CA GLU A 84 5.18 8.37 0.16
C GLU A 84 4.55 7.09 0.72
N SER A 85 3.77 6.39 -0.10
CA SER A 85 3.10 5.14 0.30
C SER A 85 4.08 3.98 0.53
N SER A 86 5.26 3.99 -0.12
CA SER A 86 6.32 3.00 0.13
C SER A 86 6.96 3.12 1.52
N LEU A 87 6.78 4.26 2.20
CA LEU A 87 7.29 4.50 3.55
C LEU A 87 6.35 3.93 4.63
N ILE A 88 5.13 3.54 4.26
CA ILE A 88 4.11 3.09 5.20
C ILE A 88 4.03 1.57 5.15
N ASP A 89 4.28 0.96 6.31
CA ASP A 89 4.11 -0.47 6.54
C ASP A 89 2.65 -0.77 6.87
N ILE A 90 2.11 -1.80 6.25
CA ILE A 90 0.71 -2.20 6.37
C ILE A 90 0.54 -3.68 6.66
N GLU A 91 -0.66 -4.03 7.11
CA GLU A 91 -1.16 -5.39 7.25
C GLU A 91 -2.47 -5.49 6.46
N LEU A 92 -2.61 -6.48 5.58
CA LEU A 92 -3.85 -6.66 4.81
C LEU A 92 -4.97 -7.16 5.71
N ILE A 93 -6.15 -6.54 5.60
CA ILE A 93 -7.34 -6.98 6.32
C ILE A 93 -8.15 -7.86 5.36
N GLN A 94 -8.59 -9.03 5.84
CA GLN A 94 -9.55 -9.86 5.11
C GLN A 94 -10.96 -9.37 5.46
N GLU A 95 -11.64 -8.71 4.52
CA GLU A 95 -13.11 -8.54 4.59
C GLU A 95 -13.73 -9.94 4.49
N ASN A 96 -14.44 -10.36 5.54
CA ASN A 96 -15.17 -11.63 5.64
C ASN A 96 -16.60 -11.49 5.09
#